data_AF-A0A8C6MPU2-F1
#
_entry.id   AF-A0A8C6MPU2-F1
#
_cell.length_a   1.000
_cell.length_b   1.000
_cell.length_c   1.000
_cell.angle_alpha   90.00
_cell.angle_beta   90.00
_cell.angle_gamma   90.00
#
_symmetry.space_group_name_H-M   'P 1'
#
loop_
_entity.id
_entity.type
_entity.pdbx_description
1 polymer ?
#
loop_
_entity_poly.entity_id
_entity_poly.type
_entity_poly.pdbx_seq_one_letter_code
_entity_poly.pdbx_strand_id
1 'polypeptide(L)'
;MRGVLLPVRSAVMAASVAPGVRTLWWAGAACLRQGGIRELFRPRIEGSTPGRDFSLSHYQSTVIVERWWKVPLAGEGRKPHLHRRHRVYKLVEDTKHRPKDNLELILTQSVDEIGVRGDLVSVKKSVGRNKLLSQGLAVYASPENRKLFEEEKSLRREGKLEKIQTKAGEATVKFLRSCHLEVGMKNNVKWELNPEIVARHFFKNLGVVVAPHALRLPEEPITRWGEYWCDVTVNGLDTVRVPMSVVLFQKPKTKRYKHWLAQQAAKSVAPTNSQAV
;
A
#
# COMPACT_ATOMS: atom_id res chain seq x y z
N MET A 1 -23.77 -44.32 -53.50
CA MET A 1 -23.48 -45.72 -53.10
C MET A 1 -21.98 -45.95 -53.13
N ARG A 2 -21.43 -46.60 -52.09
CA ARG A 2 -20.02 -46.93 -51.80
C ARG A 2 -19.17 -45.68 -51.48
N GLY A 3 -18.76 -45.36 -50.24
CA GLY A 3 -18.25 -46.19 -49.14
C GLY A 3 -16.78 -46.55 -49.43
N VAL A 4 -15.75 -46.34 -48.60
CA VAL A 4 -15.65 -46.34 -47.12
C VAL A 4 -14.21 -45.90 -46.70
N LEU A 5 -14.07 -45.37 -45.47
CA LEU A 5 -12.90 -45.32 -44.54
C LEU A 5 -11.70 -44.34 -44.72
N LEU A 6 -11.67 -43.38 -43.77
CA LEU A 6 -10.53 -42.69 -43.15
C LEU A 6 -9.78 -43.62 -42.13
N PRO A 7 -8.79 -43.20 -41.30
CA PRO A 7 -7.89 -42.00 -41.28
C PRO A 7 -6.39 -42.32 -40.92
N VAL A 8 -5.55 -41.28 -40.78
CA VAL A 8 -4.75 -40.91 -39.57
C VAL A 8 -3.29 -40.44 -39.86
N ARG A 9 -3.08 -39.13 -39.59
CA ARG A 9 -1.91 -38.40 -39.01
C ARG A 9 -0.53 -38.50 -39.70
N SER A 10 -0.05 -37.45 -40.36
CA SER A 10 0.54 -36.19 -39.84
C SER A 10 1.97 -36.31 -39.29
N ALA A 11 2.94 -35.74 -40.01
CA ALA A 11 4.02 -34.92 -39.46
C ALA A 11 4.70 -34.16 -40.61
N VAL A 12 4.60 -32.82 -40.55
CA VAL A 12 5.14 -31.86 -41.50
C VAL A 12 6.56 -31.48 -41.10
N MET A 13 7.48 -31.54 -42.07
CA MET A 13 8.75 -30.81 -42.07
C MET A 13 8.52 -29.33 -42.41
N ALA A 14 9.28 -28.44 -41.77
CA ALA A 14 9.95 -27.24 -42.30
C ALA A 14 10.38 -26.39 -41.07
N ALA A 15 11.65 -26.12 -40.77
CA ALA A 15 12.70 -25.43 -41.53
C ALA A 15 12.39 -23.96 -41.84
N SER A 16 13.46 -23.14 -41.69
CA SER A 16 13.63 -21.76 -42.18
C SER A 16 13.12 -20.66 -41.20
N VAL A 17 13.76 -19.51 -40.96
CA VAL A 17 14.95 -18.81 -41.49
C VAL A 17 15.31 -17.70 -40.49
N ALA A 18 16.60 -17.39 -40.32
CA ALA A 18 17.04 -15.98 -40.24
C ALA A 18 18.50 -15.88 -40.79
N PRO A 19 18.75 -15.06 -41.82
CA PRO A 19 20.05 -14.94 -42.49
C PRO A 19 20.98 -13.98 -41.72
N GLY A 20 22.29 -14.21 -41.71
CA GLY A 20 23.25 -13.55 -42.62
C GLY A 20 23.63 -12.16 -42.09
N VAL A 21 24.89 -11.75 -41.97
CA VAL A 21 25.91 -11.79 -43.02
C VAL A 21 27.30 -11.43 -42.43
N ARG A 22 28.28 -12.25 -42.85
CA ARG A 22 29.71 -12.02 -43.14
C ARG A 22 30.67 -11.46 -42.08
N THR A 23 31.51 -12.41 -41.68
CA THR A 23 32.97 -12.31 -41.57
C THR A 23 33.65 -11.70 -42.81
N LEU A 24 34.68 -10.91 -42.57
CA LEU A 24 35.79 -10.65 -43.49
C LEU A 24 37.10 -10.79 -42.69
N TRP A 25 38.05 -11.44 -43.35
CA TRP A 25 39.32 -11.98 -42.87
C TRP A 25 40.46 -10.96 -42.84
N TRP A 26 41.61 -11.48 -42.34
CA TRP A 26 43.00 -11.03 -42.42
C TRP A 26 43.48 -10.22 -41.21
N ALA A 27 44.22 -10.86 -40.27
CA ALA A 27 45.64 -11.25 -40.33
C ALA A 27 46.57 -10.07 -40.04
N GLY A 28 47.34 -10.18 -38.95
CA GLY A 28 48.38 -9.22 -38.59
C GLY A 28 49.03 -9.62 -37.27
N ALA A 29 50.33 -9.93 -37.33
CA ALA A 29 51.12 -10.55 -36.29
C ALA A 29 51.54 -9.61 -35.14
N ALA A 30 52.08 -10.25 -34.11
CA ALA A 30 52.71 -9.74 -32.90
C ALA A 30 53.58 -8.48 -33.02
N CYS A 31 53.63 -7.65 -31.97
CA CYS A 31 54.89 -7.26 -31.29
C CYS A 31 54.66 -6.39 -30.02
N LEU A 32 55.25 -6.84 -28.92
CA LEU A 32 55.96 -6.12 -27.84
C LEU A 32 55.59 -4.69 -27.37
N ARG A 33 55.57 -4.60 -26.03
CA ARG A 33 56.22 -3.62 -25.14
C ARG A 33 55.51 -2.30 -24.76
N GLN A 34 55.38 -2.20 -23.43
CA GLN A 34 55.71 -1.07 -22.54
C GLN A 34 55.02 0.28 -22.72
N GLY A 35 54.41 0.71 -21.60
CA GLY A 35 54.62 2.03 -21.03
C GLY A 35 53.55 3.07 -21.34
N GLY A 36 53.15 3.81 -20.31
CA GLY A 36 52.50 5.10 -20.48
C GLY A 36 51.26 5.30 -19.63
N ILE A 37 51.47 5.57 -18.33
CA ILE A 37 50.55 6.34 -17.52
C ILE A 37 50.34 7.67 -18.25
N ARG A 38 49.10 7.95 -18.66
CA ARG A 38 48.66 9.31 -18.99
C ARG A 38 47.39 9.57 -18.20
N GLU A 39 47.59 10.32 -17.13
CA GLU A 39 46.54 11.09 -16.48
C GLU A 39 45.83 11.94 -17.54
N LEU A 40 44.51 11.83 -17.57
CA LEU A 40 43.65 12.92 -18.00
C LEU A 40 42.68 13.18 -16.85
N PHE A 41 43.12 14.04 -15.94
CA PHE A 41 42.23 14.85 -15.13
C PHE A 41 41.32 15.64 -16.07
N ARG A 42 40.00 15.45 -15.95
CA ARG A 42 38.96 16.45 -16.20
C ARG A 42 37.66 16.04 -15.47
N PRO A 43 36.76 17.00 -15.20
CA PRO A 43 36.47 17.42 -13.83
C PRO A 43 35.16 16.85 -13.28
N ARG A 44 34.99 17.03 -11.97
CA ARG A 44 33.75 16.85 -11.21
C ARG A 44 32.65 17.71 -11.84
N ILE A 45 31.74 17.08 -12.58
CA ILE A 45 30.44 17.66 -12.93
C ILE A 45 29.51 17.38 -11.75
N GLU A 46 29.23 18.43 -10.99
CA GLU A 46 28.07 18.50 -10.10
C GLU A 46 26.80 18.50 -10.96
N GLY A 47 25.80 17.72 -10.56
CA GLY A 47 24.48 17.78 -11.16
C GLY A 47 24.15 16.67 -12.17
N SER A 48 24.40 15.41 -11.83
CA SER A 48 23.47 14.36 -12.23
C SER A 48 23.19 13.52 -11.00
N THR A 49 21.95 13.55 -10.53
CA THR A 49 21.44 12.40 -9.77
C THR A 49 21.76 11.18 -10.64
N PRO A 50 22.60 10.21 -10.19
CA PRO A 50 22.56 8.94 -10.84
C PRO A 50 21.14 8.47 -10.58
N GLY A 51 20.30 8.52 -11.61
CA GLY A 51 19.12 7.70 -11.66
C GLY A 51 19.64 6.32 -11.31
N ARG A 52 19.41 5.91 -10.07
CA ARG A 52 19.53 4.53 -9.70
C ARG A 52 18.41 3.92 -10.50
N ASP A 53 18.73 3.51 -11.71
CA ASP A 53 18.01 2.52 -12.45
C ASP A 53 18.06 1.31 -11.51
N PHE A 54 17.12 1.28 -10.58
CA PHE A 54 16.72 0.07 -9.88
C PHE A 54 16.26 -0.81 -11.02
N SER A 55 17.21 -1.54 -11.60
CA SER A 55 16.95 -2.54 -12.60
C SER A 55 15.86 -3.43 -12.01
N LEU A 56 14.64 -3.24 -12.52
CA LEU A 56 13.49 -4.08 -12.17
C LEU A 56 13.75 -5.54 -12.55
N SER A 57 14.83 -5.80 -13.28
CA SER A 57 15.49 -7.09 -13.45
C SER A 57 16.45 -7.35 -12.30
N HIS A 58 15.99 -8.07 -11.28
CA HIS A 58 16.45 -9.43 -10.97
C HIS A 58 15.71 -9.84 -9.70
N TYR A 59 14.58 -10.53 -9.87
CA TYR A 59 14.28 -11.61 -8.95
C TYR A 59 15.49 -12.54 -9.03
N GLN A 60 16.46 -12.39 -8.11
CA GLN A 60 17.60 -13.29 -8.02
C GLN A 60 17.06 -14.62 -7.50
N SER A 61 16.40 -15.36 -8.39
CA SER A 61 16.11 -16.77 -8.21
C SER A 61 17.45 -17.49 -8.29
N THR A 62 17.87 -18.04 -7.17
CA THR A 62 19.08 -18.85 -7.07
C THR A 62 18.69 -20.27 -7.43
N VAL A 63 19.32 -20.78 -8.49
CA VAL A 63 19.21 -22.19 -8.87
C VAL A 63 20.33 -22.94 -8.15
N ILE A 64 19.96 -23.80 -7.22
CA ILE A 64 20.89 -24.65 -6.46
C ILE A 64 21.07 -25.95 -7.23
N VAL A 65 22.30 -26.26 -7.60
CA VAL A 65 22.67 -27.44 -8.37
C VAL A 65 23.72 -28.27 -7.66
N GLU A 66 23.64 -29.59 -7.79
CA GLU A 66 24.67 -30.52 -7.35
C GLU A 66 25.46 -31.03 -8.56
N ARG A 67 26.76 -31.31 -8.38
CA ARG A 67 27.54 -31.99 -9.43
C ARG A 67 27.11 -33.45 -9.49
N TRP A 68 26.92 -33.99 -10.69
CA TRP A 68 26.53 -35.39 -10.89
C TRP A 68 27.62 -36.37 -10.41
N TRP A 69 28.89 -35.94 -10.53
CA TRP A 69 30.06 -36.72 -10.15
C TRP A 69 30.75 -36.07 -8.96
N LYS A 70 31.12 -36.89 -7.95
CA LYS A 70 31.89 -36.44 -6.79
C LYS A 70 33.27 -35.95 -7.22
N VAL A 71 33.69 -34.79 -6.71
CA VAL A 71 35.01 -34.22 -6.97
C VAL A 71 36.01 -34.82 -5.97
N PRO A 72 37.14 -35.38 -6.42
CA PRO A 72 38.15 -35.90 -5.50
C PRO A 72 38.72 -34.77 -4.63
N LEU A 73 38.90 -35.05 -3.35
CA LEU A 73 39.47 -34.09 -2.40
C LEU A 73 40.90 -33.75 -2.82
N ALA A 74 41.22 -32.46 -2.84
CA ALA A 74 42.61 -32.03 -2.84
C ALA A 74 43.15 -32.03 -1.41
N GLY A 75 44.48 -32.05 -1.28
CA GLY A 75 45.13 -31.85 0.02
C GLY A 75 44.73 -30.51 0.67
N GLU A 76 44.89 -30.42 1.98
CA GLU A 76 44.51 -29.24 2.76
C GLU A 76 45.13 -27.95 2.20
N GLY A 77 44.32 -26.89 2.10
CA GLY A 77 44.73 -25.61 1.51
C GLY A 77 44.89 -25.62 -0.02
N ARG A 78 44.79 -26.77 -0.69
CA ARG A 78 44.90 -26.87 -2.15
C ARG A 78 43.51 -26.86 -2.80
N LYS A 79 43.42 -26.22 -3.96
CA LYS A 79 42.18 -26.19 -4.76
C LYS A 79 41.94 -27.57 -5.43
N PRO A 80 40.69 -28.06 -5.46
CA PRO A 80 40.38 -29.34 -6.11
C PRO A 80 40.55 -29.26 -7.63
N HIS A 81 41.13 -30.30 -8.23
CA HIS A 81 41.29 -30.39 -9.67
C HIS A 81 39.97 -30.86 -10.33
N LEU A 82 39.40 -30.02 -11.21
CA LEU A 82 38.12 -30.29 -11.85
C LEU A 82 38.30 -30.85 -13.26
N HIS A 83 37.78 -32.05 -13.48
CA HIS A 83 37.71 -32.66 -14.80
C HIS A 83 36.43 -32.24 -15.55
N ARG A 84 36.40 -32.43 -16.87
CA ARG A 84 35.24 -32.11 -17.73
C ARG A 84 33.93 -32.73 -17.22
N ARG A 85 33.96 -33.98 -16.75
CA ARG A 85 32.79 -34.68 -16.18
C ARG A 85 32.16 -33.96 -15.00
N HIS A 86 32.95 -33.24 -14.19
CA HIS A 86 32.44 -32.52 -13.02
C HIS A 86 31.59 -31.29 -13.39
N ARG A 87 31.60 -30.85 -14.66
CA ARG A 87 30.78 -29.74 -15.16
C ARG A 87 29.34 -30.15 -15.48
N VAL A 88 28.99 -31.42 -15.30
CA VAL A 88 27.62 -31.93 -15.39
C VAL A 88 26.94 -31.73 -14.04
N TYR A 89 25.81 -31.01 -14.06
CA TYR A 89 25.04 -30.65 -12.87
C TYR A 89 23.64 -31.26 -12.92
N LYS A 90 23.08 -31.49 -11.74
CA LYS A 90 21.68 -31.86 -11.52
C LYS A 90 21.01 -30.77 -10.70
N LEU A 91 19.82 -30.37 -11.13
CA LEU A 91 19.00 -29.41 -10.41
C LEU A 91 18.55 -30.02 -9.07
N VAL A 92 18.83 -29.32 -7.97
CA VAL A 92 18.40 -29.72 -6.63
C VAL A 92 17.18 -28.91 -6.25
N GLU A 93 17.32 -27.59 -6.19
CA GLU A 93 16.27 -26.68 -5.72
C GLU A 93 16.34 -25.35 -6.46
N ASP A 94 15.16 -24.75 -6.67
CA ASP A 94 15.05 -23.41 -7.23
C ASP A 94 14.39 -22.49 -6.19
N THR A 95 15.10 -21.44 -5.75
CA THR A 95 14.62 -20.58 -4.67
C THR A 95 13.38 -19.77 -5.07
N LYS A 96 13.05 -19.67 -6.36
CA LYS A 96 11.86 -18.94 -6.83
C LYS A 96 10.54 -19.57 -6.39
N HIS A 97 10.54 -20.88 -6.16
CA HIS A 97 9.34 -21.64 -5.79
C HIS A 97 9.18 -21.77 -4.27
N ARG A 98 10.15 -21.27 -3.49
CA ARG A 98 10.04 -21.25 -2.04
C ARG A 98 8.97 -20.23 -1.60
N PRO A 99 8.23 -20.51 -0.52
CA PRO A 99 7.32 -19.52 0.06
C PRO A 99 8.13 -18.27 0.46
N LYS A 100 7.53 -17.09 0.24
CA LYS A 100 8.21 -15.82 0.48
C LYS A 100 7.96 -15.35 1.91
N ASP A 101 9.04 -15.15 2.68
CA ASP A 101 8.92 -14.58 4.01
C ASP A 101 8.60 -13.08 3.96
N ASN A 102 7.97 -12.60 5.02
CA ASN A 102 7.78 -11.18 5.26
C ASN A 102 9.09 -10.51 5.71
N LEU A 103 9.11 -9.18 5.66
CA LEU A 103 10.22 -8.32 6.03
C LEU A 103 9.79 -7.47 7.23
N GLU A 104 10.57 -7.53 8.31
CA GLU A 104 10.37 -6.69 9.48
C GLU A 104 11.03 -5.32 9.28
N LEU A 105 10.24 -4.28 9.47
CA LEU A 105 10.67 -2.88 9.37
C LEU A 105 10.11 -2.09 10.56
N ILE A 106 10.77 -0.99 10.90
CA ILE A 106 10.29 -0.01 11.87
C ILE A 106 9.84 1.24 11.10
N LEU A 107 8.61 1.68 11.32
CA LEU A 107 8.08 2.86 10.64
C LEU A 107 8.66 4.15 11.23
N THR A 108 9.10 5.06 10.37
CA THR A 108 9.56 6.39 10.76
C THR A 108 8.42 7.40 10.69
N GLN A 109 7.44 7.20 9.83
CA GLN A 109 6.25 8.04 9.71
C GLN A 109 4.99 7.19 9.85
N SER A 110 3.86 7.79 10.23
CA SER A 110 2.58 7.07 10.15
C SER A 110 2.23 6.84 8.68
N VAL A 111 1.87 5.60 8.36
CA VAL A 111 1.49 5.19 7.02
C VAL A 111 0.13 4.52 7.10
N ASP A 112 -0.82 5.06 6.34
CA ASP A 112 -2.18 4.54 6.19
C ASP A 112 -2.19 3.00 6.06
N GLU A 113 -3.07 2.37 6.84
CA GLU A 113 -3.31 0.91 6.90
C GLU A 113 -2.18 0.06 7.50
N ILE A 114 -0.92 0.49 7.37
CA ILE A 114 0.26 -0.24 7.85
C ILE A 114 0.41 -0.03 9.36
N GLY A 115 0.66 1.21 9.80
CA GLY A 115 0.93 1.47 11.22
C GLY A 115 1.38 2.91 11.51
N VAL A 116 1.68 3.14 12.78
CA VAL A 116 2.10 4.44 13.30
C VAL A 116 3.63 4.52 13.38
N ARG A 117 4.18 5.74 13.44
CA ARG A 117 5.60 5.97 13.70
C ARG A 117 6.07 5.20 14.93
N GLY A 118 7.18 4.48 14.77
CA GLY A 118 7.86 3.69 15.80
C GLY A 118 7.35 2.25 15.91
N ASP A 119 6.32 1.86 15.15
CA ASP A 119 5.81 0.50 15.17
C ASP A 119 6.72 -0.47 14.40
N LEU A 120 6.88 -1.68 14.93
CA LEU A 120 7.50 -2.81 14.24
C LEU A 120 6.44 -3.51 13.40
N VAL A 121 6.63 -3.53 12.08
CA VAL A 121 5.67 -4.06 11.12
C VAL A 121 6.30 -5.15 10.25
N SER A 122 5.56 -6.24 10.06
CA SER A 122 5.93 -7.35 9.17
C SER A 122 5.19 -7.22 7.85
N VAL A 123 5.88 -6.78 6.80
CA VAL A 123 5.29 -6.49 5.48
C VAL A 123 5.88 -7.38 4.40
N LYS A 124 5.19 -7.52 3.26
CA LYS A 124 5.76 -8.21 2.10
C LYS A 124 7.04 -7.50 1.64
N LYS A 125 8.09 -8.27 1.30
CA LYS A 125 9.39 -7.76 0.82
C LYS A 125 9.27 -6.73 -0.32
N SER A 126 8.29 -6.88 -1.22
CA SER A 126 8.05 -5.94 -2.33
C SER A 126 7.58 -4.57 -1.84
N VAL A 127 6.65 -4.52 -0.88
CA VAL A 127 6.12 -3.27 -0.32
C VAL A 127 7.20 -2.56 0.49
N GLY A 128 7.94 -3.33 1.30
CA GLY A 128 9.05 -2.81 2.09
C GLY A 128 10.11 -2.13 1.23
N ARG A 129 10.61 -2.80 0.18
CA ARG A 129 11.70 -2.25 -0.67
C ARG A 129 11.24 -1.13 -1.59
N ASN A 130 10.12 -1.31 -2.27
CA ASN A 130 9.72 -0.41 -3.36
C ASN A 130 8.95 0.82 -2.88
N LYS A 131 8.27 0.74 -1.72
CA LYS A 131 7.48 1.85 -1.16
C LYS A 131 8.12 2.39 0.12
N LEU A 132 8.27 1.56 1.15
CA LEU A 132 8.64 2.07 2.48
C LEU A 132 10.08 2.54 2.58
N LEU A 133 11.04 1.72 2.12
CA LEU A 133 12.46 2.03 2.20
C LEU A 133 12.88 3.07 1.15
N SER A 134 12.33 2.98 -0.07
CA SER A 134 12.63 3.92 -1.15
C SER A 134 12.16 5.34 -0.83
N GLN A 135 11.01 5.49 -0.16
CA GLN A 135 10.45 6.78 0.25
C GLN A 135 10.96 7.24 1.63
N GLY A 136 11.78 6.43 2.32
CA GLY A 136 12.27 6.75 3.67
C GLY A 136 11.20 6.73 4.76
N LEU A 137 10.06 6.06 4.53
CA LEU A 137 8.96 5.92 5.49
C LEU A 137 9.24 4.88 6.58
N ALA A 138 10.22 4.01 6.35
CA ALA A 138 10.62 2.97 7.29
C ALA A 138 12.13 2.73 7.26
N VAL A 139 12.63 2.11 8.33
CA VAL A 139 14.02 1.70 8.49
C VAL A 139 14.07 0.20 8.82
N TYR A 140 15.18 -0.46 8.48
CA TYR A 140 15.41 -1.85 8.87
C TYR A 140 15.39 -2.01 10.39
N ALA A 141 14.78 -3.12 10.84
CA ALA A 141 14.67 -3.47 12.25
C ALA A 141 15.98 -4.06 12.83
N SER A 142 17.10 -3.35 12.66
CA SER A 142 18.40 -3.67 13.27
C SER A 142 18.32 -3.53 14.80
N PRO A 143 19.16 -4.24 15.57
CA PRO A 143 19.16 -4.14 17.04
C PRO A 143 19.46 -2.71 17.54
N GLU A 144 20.28 -1.96 16.81
CA GLU A 144 20.58 -0.56 17.10
C GLU A 144 19.34 0.33 16.91
N ASN A 145 18.66 0.20 15.76
CA ASN A 145 17.46 0.97 15.47
C ASN A 145 16.33 0.64 16.45
N ARG A 146 16.17 -0.63 16.83
CA ARG A 146 15.18 -1.04 17.84
C ARG A 146 15.38 -0.28 19.16
N LYS A 147 16.60 -0.21 19.66
CA LYS A 147 16.93 0.53 20.89
C LYS A 147 16.59 2.02 20.77
N LEU A 148 16.99 2.66 19.66
CA LEU A 148 16.70 4.08 19.44
C LEU A 148 15.19 4.38 19.45
N PHE A 149 14.38 3.55 18.78
CA PHE A 149 12.92 3.74 18.75
C PHE A 149 12.25 3.35 20.07
N GLU A 150 12.81 2.40 20.83
CA GLU A 150 12.34 2.06 22.18
C GLU A 150 12.59 3.21 23.17
N GLU A 151 13.75 3.85 23.10
CA GLU A 151 14.08 5.06 23.86
C GLU A 151 13.14 6.21 23.49
N GLU A 152 12.95 6.49 22.18
CA GLU A 152 12.01 7.50 21.70
C GLU A 152 10.57 7.23 22.22
N LYS A 153 10.12 5.97 22.16
CA LYS A 153 8.81 5.55 22.66
C LYS A 153 8.68 5.70 24.18
N SER A 154 9.78 5.58 24.91
CA SER A 154 9.80 5.77 26.37
C SER A 154 9.73 7.26 26.72
N LEU A 155 10.52 8.10 26.05
CA LEU A 155 10.46 9.56 26.20
C LEU A 155 9.07 10.13 25.86
N ARG A 156 8.39 9.57 24.85
CA ARG A 156 7.01 9.94 24.52
C ARG A 156 6.01 9.55 25.59
N ARG A 157 6.18 8.39 26.23
CA ARG A 157 5.33 7.96 27.36
C ARG A 157 5.50 8.84 28.59
N GLU A 158 6.72 9.33 28.83
CA GLU A 158 7.03 10.32 29.86
C GLU A 158 6.47 11.72 29.55
N GLY A 159 5.95 11.94 28.33
CA GLY A 159 5.40 13.23 27.91
C GLY A 159 6.45 14.28 27.54
N LYS A 160 7.73 13.90 27.40
CA LYS A 160 8.81 14.78 26.94
C LYS A 160 8.73 15.08 25.44
N LEU A 161 8.09 14.18 24.69
CA LEU A 161 7.86 14.31 23.25
C LEU A 161 6.38 14.37 22.95
N GLU A 162 6.04 14.92 21.78
CA GLU A 162 4.67 15.00 21.29
C GLU A 162 4.03 13.61 21.20
N LYS A 163 2.76 13.55 21.64
CA LYS A 163 1.94 12.34 21.54
C LYS A 163 1.54 12.15 20.10
N ILE A 164 1.82 10.96 19.58
CA ILE A 164 1.38 10.57 18.24
C ILE A 164 0.02 9.89 18.38
N GLN A 165 -0.83 10.09 17.39
CA GLN A 165 -2.11 9.41 17.32
C GLN A 165 -1.94 7.89 17.28
N THR A 166 -2.91 7.21 17.86
CA THR A 166 -3.00 5.76 17.74
C THR A 166 -3.55 5.41 16.35
N LYS A 167 -3.20 4.23 15.81
CA LYS A 167 -3.74 3.71 14.55
C LYS A 167 -5.27 3.78 14.48
N ALA A 168 -5.94 3.44 15.58
CA ALA A 168 -7.40 3.54 15.70
C ALA A 168 -7.90 4.99 15.67
N GLY A 169 -7.13 5.93 16.26
CA GLY A 169 -7.43 7.36 16.23
C GLY A 169 -7.38 7.92 14.81
N GLU A 170 -6.31 7.63 14.07
CA GLU A 170 -6.16 8.06 12.66
C GLU A 170 -7.29 7.50 11.78
N ALA A 171 -7.65 6.22 11.96
CA ALA A 171 -8.77 5.60 11.27
C ALA A 171 -10.11 6.27 11.62
N THR A 172 -10.31 6.60 12.90
CA THR A 172 -11.52 7.30 13.37
C THR A 172 -11.60 8.70 12.78
N VAL A 173 -10.49 9.44 12.74
CA VAL A 173 -10.42 10.77 12.12
C VAL A 173 -10.78 10.69 10.63
N LYS A 174 -10.24 9.72 9.90
CA LYS A 174 -10.55 9.50 8.48
C LYS A 174 -12.02 9.17 8.28
N PHE A 175 -12.60 8.32 9.14
CA PHE A 175 -14.01 8.00 9.11
C PHE A 175 -14.88 9.23 9.36
N LEU A 176 -14.61 10.00 10.42
CA LEU A 176 -15.37 11.21 10.78
C LEU A 176 -15.34 12.26 9.66
N ARG A 177 -14.20 12.43 8.97
CA ARG A 177 -14.09 13.35 7.82
C ARG A 177 -15.00 12.97 6.64
N SER A 178 -15.31 11.68 6.48
CA SER A 178 -16.19 11.18 5.42
C SER A 178 -17.67 11.15 5.80
N CYS A 179 -17.99 11.39 7.08
CA CYS A 179 -19.34 11.23 7.60
C CYS A 179 -20.16 12.52 7.54
N HIS A 180 -21.48 12.35 7.42
CA HIS A 180 -22.48 13.40 7.61
C HIS A 180 -23.46 12.98 8.70
N LEU A 181 -23.73 13.86 9.67
CA LEU A 181 -24.58 13.54 10.80
C LEU A 181 -26.00 14.08 10.63
N GLU A 182 -27.01 13.22 10.67
CA GLU A 182 -28.43 13.63 10.70
C GLU A 182 -28.99 13.66 12.12
N VAL A 183 -29.31 14.84 12.63
CA VAL A 183 -29.91 15.01 13.97
C VAL A 183 -31.41 15.27 13.82
N GLY A 184 -32.22 14.25 14.13
CA GLY A 184 -33.67 14.35 14.06
C GLY A 184 -34.30 14.89 15.33
N MET A 185 -34.84 16.11 15.31
CA MET A 185 -35.56 16.74 16.43
C MET A 185 -37.08 16.85 16.20
N LYS A 186 -37.87 16.72 17.27
CA LYS A 186 -39.34 16.79 17.20
C LYS A 186 -39.80 18.25 17.18
N ASN A 187 -40.81 18.58 16.36
CA ASN A 187 -41.37 19.94 16.32
C ASN A 187 -42.20 20.31 17.56
N ASN A 188 -42.91 19.34 18.14
CA ASN A 188 -43.91 19.61 19.17
C ASN A 188 -43.31 19.99 20.54
N VAL A 189 -41.98 20.00 20.68
CA VAL A 189 -41.27 20.27 21.93
C VAL A 189 -40.26 21.36 21.66
N LYS A 190 -40.14 22.36 22.53
CA LYS A 190 -39.02 23.31 22.48
C LYS A 190 -37.74 22.56 22.82
N TRP A 191 -36.77 22.55 21.93
CA TRP A 191 -35.50 21.83 22.10
C TRP A 191 -34.32 22.75 21.83
N GLU A 192 -33.23 22.50 22.54
CA GLU A 192 -31.93 23.09 22.31
C GLU A 192 -30.93 21.95 22.06
N LEU A 193 -30.04 22.14 21.10
CA LEU A 193 -29.10 21.09 20.73
C LEU A 193 -27.93 21.02 21.72
N ASN A 194 -27.98 20.05 22.64
CA ASN A 194 -26.89 19.77 23.56
C ASN A 194 -25.88 18.76 22.98
N PRO A 195 -24.59 18.83 23.38
CA PRO A 195 -23.59 17.83 23.01
C PRO A 195 -24.00 16.38 23.32
N GLU A 196 -24.75 16.16 24.40
CA GLU A 196 -25.27 14.83 24.77
C GLU A 196 -26.30 14.29 23.77
N ILE A 197 -27.09 15.16 23.14
CA ILE A 197 -28.04 14.77 22.11
C ILE A 197 -27.24 14.34 20.87
N VAL A 198 -26.27 15.15 20.48
CA VAL A 198 -25.39 14.89 19.33
C VAL A 198 -24.63 13.58 19.51
N ALA A 199 -24.03 13.33 20.68
CA ALA A 199 -23.36 12.07 21.02
C ALA A 199 -24.28 10.85 20.85
N ARG A 200 -25.55 10.94 21.27
CA ARG A 200 -26.53 9.86 21.08
C ARG A 200 -26.85 9.62 19.60
N HIS A 201 -26.85 10.66 18.78
CA HIS A 201 -27.08 10.54 17.33
C HIS A 201 -25.87 9.95 16.61
N PHE A 202 -24.65 10.28 17.02
CA PHE A 202 -23.42 9.60 16.54
C PHE A 202 -23.51 8.09 16.73
N PHE A 203 -23.92 7.64 17.93
CA PHE A 203 -24.08 6.22 18.21
C PHE A 203 -25.19 5.58 17.37
N LYS A 204 -26.36 6.23 17.26
CA LYS A 204 -27.53 5.66 16.56
C LYS A 204 -27.37 5.60 15.04
N ASN A 205 -26.76 6.61 14.43
CA ASN A 205 -26.70 6.73 12.97
C ASN A 205 -25.39 6.20 12.41
N LEU A 206 -24.27 6.50 13.07
CA LEU A 206 -22.92 6.19 12.59
C LEU A 206 -22.28 5.01 13.35
N GLY A 207 -22.85 4.59 14.48
CA GLY A 207 -22.30 3.51 15.31
C GLY A 207 -21.06 3.89 16.10
N VAL A 208 -20.71 5.19 16.16
CA VAL A 208 -19.52 5.69 16.87
C VAL A 208 -19.90 6.16 18.26
N VAL A 209 -19.19 5.67 19.27
CA VAL A 209 -19.34 6.14 20.65
C VAL A 209 -18.46 7.37 20.84
N VAL A 210 -19.10 8.53 21.05
CA VAL A 210 -18.41 9.78 21.31
C VAL A 210 -18.82 10.30 22.68
N ALA A 211 -17.84 10.73 23.48
CA ALA A 211 -18.12 11.34 24.77
C ALA A 211 -18.59 12.81 24.59
N PRO A 212 -19.57 13.29 25.37
CA PRO A 212 -20.08 14.66 25.21
C PRO A 212 -19.01 15.75 25.36
N HIS A 213 -18.00 15.54 26.21
CA HIS A 213 -16.90 16.49 26.43
C HIS A 213 -15.95 16.61 25.23
N ALA A 214 -15.91 15.61 24.35
CA ALA A 214 -15.08 15.63 23.15
C ALA A 214 -15.71 16.43 22.00
N LEU A 215 -17.00 16.79 22.13
CA LEU A 215 -17.76 17.53 21.14
C LEU A 215 -17.76 19.02 21.46
N ARG A 216 -17.57 19.85 20.43
CA ARG A 216 -17.80 21.29 20.47
C ARG A 216 -18.82 21.67 19.42
N LEU A 217 -19.82 22.42 19.83
CA LEU A 217 -20.86 23.00 18.97
C LEU A 217 -20.51 24.47 18.69
N PRO A 218 -21.08 25.09 17.64
CA PRO A 218 -20.98 26.53 17.45
C PRO A 218 -21.50 27.27 18.69
N GLU A 219 -21.00 28.48 18.92
CA GLU A 219 -21.33 29.29 20.11
C GLU A 219 -22.83 29.67 20.15
N GLU A 220 -23.48 29.72 18.99
CA GLU A 220 -24.91 30.02 18.90
C GLU A 220 -25.77 28.81 19.28
N PRO A 221 -26.77 28.98 20.17
CA PRO A 221 -27.68 27.90 20.54
C PRO A 221 -28.54 27.49 19.34
N ILE A 222 -28.47 26.21 18.98
CA ILE A 222 -29.21 25.68 17.82
C ILE A 222 -30.62 25.25 18.26
N THR A 223 -31.60 26.05 17.86
CA THR A 223 -33.05 25.80 18.06
C THR A 223 -33.81 25.61 16.74
N ARG A 224 -33.16 25.90 15.61
CA ARG A 224 -33.77 25.85 14.27
C ARG A 224 -33.25 24.65 13.48
N TRP A 225 -34.06 24.17 12.54
CA TRP A 225 -33.60 23.18 11.56
C TRP A 225 -32.70 23.85 10.53
N GLY A 226 -31.67 23.14 10.09
CA GLY A 226 -30.67 23.69 9.19
C GLY A 226 -29.40 22.85 9.13
N GLU A 227 -28.43 23.36 8.42
CA GLU A 227 -27.09 22.78 8.31
C GLU A 227 -26.15 23.47 9.29
N TYR A 228 -25.43 22.67 10.05
CA TYR A 228 -24.49 23.12 11.07
C TYR A 228 -23.25 22.22 11.00
N TRP A 229 -22.23 22.54 11.79
CA TRP A 229 -21.05 21.70 11.96
C TRP A 229 -20.82 21.40 13.44
N CYS A 230 -20.22 20.25 13.72
CA CYS A 230 -19.81 19.85 15.06
C CYS A 230 -18.33 19.48 15.05
N ASP A 231 -17.55 20.07 15.94
CA ASP A 231 -16.13 19.83 16.06
C ASP A 231 -15.91 18.66 17.04
N VAL A 232 -15.36 17.55 16.56
CA VAL A 232 -15.11 16.33 17.32
C VAL A 232 -13.61 16.19 17.58
N THR A 233 -13.23 16.15 18.85
CA THR A 233 -11.82 15.94 19.26
C THR A 233 -11.52 14.46 19.48
N VAL A 234 -10.50 13.94 18.80
CA VAL A 234 -10.05 12.55 18.91
C VAL A 234 -8.76 12.50 19.71
N ASN A 235 -8.79 11.79 20.85
CA ASN A 235 -7.67 11.62 21.79
C ASN A 235 -7.06 12.95 22.32
N GLY A 236 -7.78 14.07 22.16
CA GLY A 236 -7.30 15.41 22.52
C GLY A 236 -6.18 15.95 21.61
N LEU A 237 -5.95 15.34 20.44
CA LEU A 237 -4.93 15.79 19.49
C LEU A 237 -5.58 16.37 18.23
N ASP A 238 -6.36 15.56 17.52
CA ASP A 238 -7.00 15.98 16.27
C ASP A 238 -8.40 16.47 16.52
N THR A 239 -8.73 17.63 15.95
CA THR A 239 -10.10 18.15 15.90
C THR A 239 -10.64 17.99 14.48
N VAL A 240 -11.77 17.31 14.34
CA VAL A 240 -12.43 17.07 13.06
C VAL A 240 -13.75 17.81 13.01
N ARG A 241 -13.94 18.63 11.98
CA ARG A 241 -15.24 19.27 11.70
C ARG A 241 -16.14 18.28 10.98
N VAL A 242 -17.23 17.87 11.61
CA VAL A 242 -18.23 16.97 11.04
C VAL A 242 -19.45 17.78 10.63
N PRO A 243 -19.87 17.74 9.36
CA PRO A 243 -21.11 18.39 8.94
C PRO A 243 -22.31 17.68 9.56
N MET A 244 -23.27 18.47 10.06
CA MET A 244 -24.51 17.98 10.63
C MET A 244 -25.72 18.69 10.04
N SER A 245 -26.78 17.93 9.82
CA SER A 245 -28.10 18.44 9.40
C SER A 245 -29.10 18.20 10.52
N VAL A 246 -29.70 19.28 11.01
CA VAL A 246 -30.76 19.21 12.01
C VAL A 246 -32.08 19.16 11.27
N VAL A 247 -32.71 17.99 11.27
CA VAL A 247 -33.90 17.69 10.46
C VAL A 247 -35.11 17.42 11.35
N LEU A 248 -36.30 17.61 10.78
CA LEU A 248 -37.54 17.26 11.44
C LEU A 248 -37.61 15.74 11.64
N PHE A 249 -37.79 15.31 12.89
CA PHE A 249 -38.00 13.92 13.22
C PHE A 249 -39.39 13.44 12.76
N GLN A 250 -39.44 12.72 11.64
CA GLN A 250 -40.67 12.10 11.15
C GLN A 250 -40.84 10.68 11.72
N LYS A 251 -42.03 10.38 12.26
CA LYS A 251 -42.50 9.01 12.52
C LYS A 251 -43.51 8.62 11.42
N PRO A 252 -43.59 7.35 10.98
CA PRO A 252 -42.80 6.18 11.41
C PRO A 252 -41.49 5.96 10.63
N LYS A 253 -40.52 5.29 11.26
CA LYS A 253 -39.24 4.88 10.63
C LYS A 253 -39.36 3.61 9.77
N THR A 254 -40.57 3.12 9.49
CA THR A 254 -40.74 1.86 8.73
C THR A 254 -40.30 2.04 7.28
N LYS A 255 -39.61 1.04 6.73
CA LYS A 255 -39.15 1.04 5.32
C LYS A 255 -40.31 1.35 4.35
N ARG A 256 -41.49 0.77 4.61
CA ARG A 256 -42.72 1.00 3.82
C ARG A 256 -43.14 2.47 3.78
N TYR A 257 -43.09 3.16 4.92
CA TYR A 257 -43.47 4.57 4.99
C TYR A 257 -42.45 5.48 4.32
N LYS A 258 -41.15 5.20 4.51
CA LYS A 258 -40.08 5.90 3.77
C LYS A 258 -40.23 5.75 2.25
N HIS A 259 -40.53 4.54 1.77
CA HIS A 259 -40.77 4.27 0.36
C HIS A 259 -42.00 5.00 -0.17
N TRP A 260 -43.09 5.01 0.60
CA TRP A 260 -44.30 5.76 0.25
C TRP A 260 -44.04 7.27 0.15
N LEU A 261 -43.32 7.87 1.10
CA LEU A 261 -42.92 9.28 1.02
C LEU A 261 -42.03 9.57 -0.20
N ALA A 262 -41.07 8.70 -0.49
CA ALA A 262 -40.22 8.85 -1.68
C ALA A 262 -41.05 8.78 -2.98
N GLN A 263 -42.04 7.90 -3.06
CA GLN A 263 -42.98 7.85 -4.19
C GLN A 263 -43.82 9.11 -4.31
N GLN A 264 -44.26 9.70 -3.20
CA GLN A 264 -45.00 10.97 -3.21
C GLN A 264 -44.11 12.13 -3.68
N ALA A 265 -42.87 12.21 -3.19
CA ALA A 265 -41.90 13.22 -3.63
C ALA A 265 -41.58 13.08 -5.13
N ALA A 266 -41.36 11.85 -5.62
CA ALA A 266 -41.13 11.60 -7.05
C ALA A 266 -42.34 12.00 -7.92
N LYS A 267 -43.57 11.75 -7.44
CA LYS A 267 -44.79 12.20 -8.12
C LYS A 267 -44.92 13.72 -8.16
N SER A 268 -44.50 14.43 -7.11
CA SER A 268 -44.52 15.90 -7.10
C SER A 268 -43.44 16.55 -7.96
N VAL A 269 -42.35 15.84 -8.26
CA VAL A 269 -41.22 16.34 -9.06
C VAL A 269 -41.37 15.97 -10.55
N ALA A 270 -42.25 15.02 -10.89
CA ALA A 270 -42.54 14.68 -12.28
C ALA A 270 -43.16 15.89 -12.99
N PRO A 271 -42.63 16.34 -14.15
CA PRO A 271 -43.14 17.50 -14.84
C PRO A 271 -44.59 17.23 -15.25
N THR A 272 -45.50 18.12 -14.87
CA THR A 272 -46.83 18.16 -15.46
C THR A 272 -46.67 18.48 -16.93
N ASN A 273 -46.63 17.42 -17.76
CA ASN A 273 -46.81 17.52 -19.20
C ASN A 273 -48.18 18.15 -19.42
N SER A 274 -48.18 19.47 -19.55
CA SER A 274 -49.31 20.26 -19.98
C SER A 274 -49.54 19.91 -21.44
N GLN A 275 -50.76 19.46 -21.69
CA GLN A 275 -51.28 19.11 -22.99
C GLN A 275 -51.06 20.28 -23.95
N ALA A 276 -50.41 20.01 -25.07
CA ALA A 276 -50.51 20.85 -26.25
C ALA A 276 -51.57 20.23 -27.17
N VAL A 277 -52.56 21.07 -27.48
CA VAL A 277 -53.62 20.97 -28.52
C VAL A 277 -54.88 20.21 -28.14
#